data_AF-T1ASB5-F1
#
_entry.id   AF-T1ASB5-F1
#
_cell.length_a   1.000
_cell.length_b   1.000
_cell.length_c   1.000
_cell.angle_alpha   90.00
_cell.angle_beta   90.00
_cell.angle_gamma   90.00
#
_symmetry.space_group_name_H-M   'P 1'
#
loop_
_entity.id
_entity.type
_entity.pdbx_description
1 polymer ?
#
loop_
_entity_poly.entity_id
_entity_poly.type
_entity_poly.pdbx_seq_one_letter_code
_entity_poly.pdbx_strand_id
1 'polypeptide(L)'
;RIDAETDLGGVRRAAGSLVIAAVTADWLSHALARAADWETMDKHGEPRAIDPPIAVARELLALAGEWHLPVLRGLITAPTLRSDGSLIERDGYDAQSGLYADFGGVEYPQLAVAPSLKEAREALIVLDDLLSECAFVGGAQSPSASAMRAAIITALVRRALDTAPALAVTAKQASSGKTALAHIVSRILTGCEAAVIPLDQEAAELGRRLLGVLMAGDPVVCLDNAVDPVDSAALCAALTSGSYQDRIIRSSTMARVSTAVTMIITGNGLRLVGDLTTRALGCALDTGLDRPQERVYQRDIAAFITEHRAQLVRAALTIPLAYLAAGAPTLAVRPSRFHQWDRLVRYPLIWLGCADPIETQSALEDADPEREALRLLL
;
A
#
# COMPACT_ATOMS: atom_id res chain seq x y z
N ARG A 1 3.30 9.23 15.84
CA ARG A 1 4.14 9.47 14.65
C ARG A 1 5.58 9.45 15.08
N ILE A 2 6.52 9.04 14.23
CA ILE A 2 7.96 9.08 14.56
C ILE A 2 8.52 10.47 14.29
N ASP A 3 9.35 10.98 15.19
CA ASP A 3 9.86 12.37 15.13
C ASP A 3 11.11 12.52 14.25
N ALA A 4 11.80 11.42 13.98
CA ALA A 4 13.02 11.37 13.17
C ALA A 4 12.99 10.20 12.19
N GLU A 5 13.89 10.23 11.21
CA GLU A 5 14.12 9.10 10.32
C GLU A 5 14.56 7.88 11.14
N THR A 6 14.01 6.69 10.84
CA THR A 6 14.35 5.46 11.57
C THR A 6 14.73 4.35 10.59
N ASP A 7 15.69 3.52 10.98
CA ASP A 7 16.01 2.25 10.34
C ASP A 7 15.67 1.11 11.31
N LEU A 8 14.56 0.43 11.05
CA LEU A 8 14.07 -0.68 11.88
C LEU A 8 14.01 -1.93 11.01
N GLY A 9 14.97 -2.85 11.22
CA GLY A 9 15.01 -4.11 10.49
C GLY A 9 15.40 -3.98 9.01
N GLY A 10 16.17 -2.94 8.64
CA GLY A 10 16.55 -2.66 7.25
C GLY A 10 15.49 -1.89 6.45
N VAL A 11 14.45 -1.41 7.12
CA VAL A 11 13.41 -0.56 6.54
C VAL A 11 13.63 0.87 7.03
N ARG A 12 13.92 1.77 6.08
CA ARG A 12 14.07 3.21 6.35
C ARG A 12 12.72 3.92 6.28
N ARG A 13 12.43 4.76 7.27
CA ARG A 13 11.18 5.54 7.37
C ARG A 13 11.45 7.01 7.56
N ALA A 14 10.71 7.84 6.84
CA ALA A 14 10.73 9.28 7.01
C ALA A 14 10.06 9.73 8.33
N ALA A 15 10.53 10.85 8.88
CA ALA A 15 9.87 11.53 10.00
C ALA A 15 8.39 11.86 9.66
N GLY A 16 7.53 11.84 10.68
CA GLY A 16 6.08 12.03 10.52
C GLY A 16 5.28 10.76 10.21
N SER A 17 5.96 9.63 9.92
CA SER A 17 5.31 8.35 9.65
C SER A 17 4.48 7.87 10.86
N LEU A 18 3.28 7.37 10.57
CA LEU A 18 2.39 6.81 11.58
C LEU A 18 2.64 5.31 11.73
N VAL A 19 2.88 4.85 12.96
CA VAL A 19 3.31 3.48 13.26
C VAL A 19 2.50 2.88 14.41
N ILE A 20 2.32 1.55 14.39
CA ILE A 20 1.81 0.79 15.53
C ILE A 20 3.02 0.37 16.38
N ALA A 21 2.96 0.64 17.68
CA ALA A 21 4.00 0.26 18.63
C ALA A 21 3.44 -0.67 19.71
N ALA A 22 4.21 -1.67 20.10
CA ALA A 22 3.89 -2.47 21.27
C ALA A 22 4.02 -1.61 22.53
N VAL A 23 3.03 -1.69 23.42
CA VAL A 23 3.03 -0.97 24.68
C VAL A 23 3.74 -1.79 25.76
N THR A 24 4.37 -1.10 26.72
CA THR A 24 5.01 -1.74 27.89
C THR A 24 4.06 -1.74 29.08
N ALA A 25 4.41 -2.49 30.13
CA ALA A 25 3.65 -2.48 31.38
C ALA A 25 3.58 -1.08 31.99
N ASP A 26 4.68 -0.32 31.93
CA ASP A 26 4.74 1.05 32.47
C ASP A 26 3.86 2.01 31.66
N TRP A 27 3.87 1.88 30.33
CA TRP A 27 2.98 2.65 29.47
C TRP A 27 1.51 2.35 29.79
N LEU A 28 1.17 1.07 29.94
CA LEU A 28 -0.20 0.65 30.23
C LEU A 28 -0.61 1.11 31.63
N SER A 29 0.28 1.07 32.62
CA SER A 29 0.04 1.63 33.95
C SER A 29 -0.32 3.11 33.89
N HIS A 30 0.39 3.89 33.08
CA HIS A 30 0.06 5.31 32.89
C HIS A 30 -1.30 5.51 32.19
N ALA A 31 -1.63 4.67 31.20
CA ALA A 31 -2.94 4.71 30.56
C ALA A 31 -4.09 4.34 31.52
N LEU A 32 -3.90 3.33 32.37
CA LEU A 32 -4.85 2.90 33.39
C LEU A 32 -5.11 3.99 34.44
N ALA A 33 -4.08 4.73 34.84
CA ALA A 33 -4.20 5.84 35.80
C ALA A 33 -5.10 6.97 35.29
N ARG A 34 -5.16 7.15 33.96
CA ARG A 34 -6.01 8.15 33.31
C ARG A 34 -7.43 7.65 33.04
N ALA A 35 -7.63 6.33 33.06
CA ALA A 35 -8.87 5.69 32.63
C ALA A 35 -9.85 5.44 33.79
N ALA A 36 -9.37 5.40 35.03
CA ALA A 36 -10.18 5.14 36.22
C ALA A 36 -9.53 5.74 37.47
N ASP A 37 -10.34 5.95 38.51
CA ASP A 37 -9.86 6.23 39.86
C ASP A 37 -9.51 4.91 40.54
N TRP A 38 -8.32 4.85 41.16
CA TRP A 38 -7.80 3.63 41.78
C TRP A 38 -7.73 3.79 43.29
N GLU A 39 -8.34 2.86 44.01
CA GLU A 39 -8.44 2.91 45.47
C GLU A 39 -8.08 1.55 46.07
N THR A 40 -7.51 1.59 47.28
CA THR A 40 -7.36 0.41 48.16
C THR A 40 -7.98 0.73 49.51
N MET A 41 -8.44 -0.29 50.22
CA MET A 41 -8.85 -0.13 51.62
C MET A 41 -7.60 -0.03 52.52
N ASP A 42 -7.62 0.91 53.46
CA ASP A 42 -6.60 1.01 54.49
C ASP A 42 -6.85 0.05 55.66
N LYS A 43 -5.99 0.11 56.70
CA LYS A 43 -6.11 -0.74 57.90
C LYS A 43 -7.35 -0.46 58.77
N HIS A 44 -8.05 0.65 58.51
CA HIS A 44 -9.27 1.07 59.20
C HIS A 44 -10.53 0.81 58.35
N GLY A 45 -10.36 0.31 57.11
CA GLY A 45 -11.46 0.04 56.19
C GLY A 45 -11.90 1.27 55.38
N GLU A 46 -11.10 2.33 55.37
CA GLU A 46 -11.38 3.55 54.61
C GLU A 46 -10.71 3.49 53.22
N PRO A 47 -11.35 4.01 52.16
CA PRO A 47 -10.77 4.05 50.82
C PRO A 47 -9.62 5.04 50.76
N ARG A 48 -8.52 4.61 50.13
CA ARG A 48 -7.32 5.42 49.91
C ARG A 48 -6.93 5.37 48.44
N ALA A 49 -6.82 6.55 47.82
CA ALA A 49 -6.33 6.69 46.46
C ALA A 49 -4.91 6.12 46.32
N ILE A 50 -4.69 5.40 45.21
CA ILE A 50 -3.40 4.82 44.82
C ILE A 50 -3.20 4.99 43.32
N ASP A 51 -1.97 4.82 42.87
CA ASP A 51 -1.70 4.60 41.45
C ASP A 51 -2.13 3.17 41.05
N PRO A 52 -2.47 2.92 39.77
CA PRO A 52 -2.73 1.57 39.29
C PRO A 52 -1.54 0.64 39.59
N PRO A 53 -1.76 -0.50 40.26
CA PRO A 53 -0.68 -1.44 40.52
C PRO A 53 -0.11 -1.99 39.20
N ILE A 54 1.21 -1.95 39.04
CA ILE A 54 1.89 -2.47 37.83
C ILE A 54 1.58 -3.95 37.54
N ALA A 55 1.19 -4.71 38.58
CA ALA A 55 0.74 -6.09 38.44
C ALA A 55 -0.50 -6.21 37.53
N VAL A 56 -1.45 -5.27 37.62
CA VAL A 56 -2.65 -5.26 36.77
C VAL A 56 -2.27 -4.98 35.31
N ALA A 57 -1.33 -4.06 35.07
CA ALA A 57 -0.82 -3.82 33.72
C ALA A 57 -0.11 -5.05 33.13
N ARG A 58 0.69 -5.76 33.95
CA ARG A 58 1.34 -7.01 33.53
C ARG A 58 0.33 -8.13 33.26
N GLU A 59 -0.70 -8.25 34.07
CA GLU A 59 -1.78 -9.22 33.89
C GLU A 59 -2.55 -8.94 32.60
N LEU A 60 -2.95 -7.68 32.36
CA LEU A 60 -3.56 -7.30 31.09
C LEU A 60 -2.67 -7.63 29.90
N LEU A 61 -1.37 -7.35 29.95
CA LEU A 61 -0.45 -7.76 28.88
C LEU A 61 -0.36 -9.28 28.68
N ALA A 62 -0.44 -10.05 29.76
CA ALA A 62 -0.41 -11.51 29.72
C ALA A 62 -1.70 -12.13 29.12
N LEU A 63 -2.82 -11.41 29.20
CA LEU A 63 -4.11 -11.81 28.61
C LEU A 63 -4.21 -11.55 27.09
N ALA A 64 -3.08 -11.39 26.40
CA ALA A 64 -3.07 -11.23 24.94
C ALA A 64 -3.75 -12.43 24.26
N GLY A 65 -4.84 -12.16 23.53
CA GLY A 65 -5.73 -13.17 22.95
C GLY A 65 -7.08 -13.34 23.68
N GLU A 66 -7.17 -12.87 24.92
CA GLU A 66 -8.40 -12.83 25.74
C GLU A 66 -8.92 -11.39 25.95
N TRP A 67 -8.29 -10.42 25.29
CA TRP A 67 -8.70 -9.02 25.37
C TRP A 67 -10.10 -8.81 24.78
N HIS A 68 -10.90 -8.05 25.51
CA HIS A 68 -12.19 -7.52 25.05
C HIS A 68 -12.02 -6.10 24.47
N LEU A 69 -10.84 -5.80 23.94
CA LEU A 69 -10.51 -4.50 23.35
C LEU A 69 -10.83 -4.50 21.84
N PRO A 70 -11.19 -3.34 21.26
CA PRO A 70 -11.38 -3.22 19.81
C PRO A 70 -10.14 -3.66 19.04
N VAL A 71 -10.33 -4.50 18.02
CA VAL A 71 -9.23 -5.05 17.22
C VAL A 71 -8.73 -3.99 16.23
N LEU A 72 -7.49 -3.54 16.42
CA LEU A 72 -6.80 -2.69 15.46
C LEU A 72 -6.19 -3.54 14.34
N ARG A 73 -6.79 -3.49 13.14
CA ARG A 73 -6.29 -4.17 11.93
C ARG A 73 -5.22 -3.39 11.18
N GLY A 74 -5.18 -2.06 11.35
CA GLY A 74 -4.20 -1.22 10.68
C GLY A 74 -4.49 0.26 10.82
N LEU A 75 -3.57 1.07 10.30
CA LEU A 75 -3.65 2.52 10.29
C LEU A 75 -3.88 3.04 8.87
N ILE A 76 -4.59 4.16 8.77
CA ILE A 76 -4.75 4.93 7.53
C ILE A 76 -4.47 6.42 7.78
N THR A 77 -3.84 7.06 6.81
CA THR A 77 -3.37 8.46 6.86
C THR A 77 -4.08 9.38 5.85
N ALA A 78 -5.08 8.84 5.18
CA ALA A 78 -5.93 9.50 4.20
C ALA A 78 -7.29 8.77 4.18
N PRO A 79 -8.35 9.43 3.68
CA PRO A 79 -9.60 8.77 3.38
C PRO A 79 -9.38 7.49 2.56
N THR A 80 -10.25 6.50 2.77
CA THR A 80 -10.18 5.20 2.10
C THR A 80 -11.58 4.59 1.98
N LEU A 81 -11.68 3.48 1.26
CA LEU A 81 -12.91 2.68 1.20
C LEU A 81 -12.81 1.49 2.17
N ARG A 82 -13.96 1.01 2.65
CA ARG A 82 -14.12 -0.30 3.28
C ARG A 82 -14.27 -1.37 2.20
N SER A 83 -14.22 -2.65 2.59
CA SER A 83 -14.40 -3.78 1.67
C SER A 83 -15.77 -3.81 0.96
N ASP A 84 -16.81 -3.25 1.60
CA ASP A 84 -18.13 -3.09 0.98
C ASP A 84 -18.20 -1.95 -0.05
N GLY A 85 -17.21 -1.04 -0.06
CA GLY A 85 -17.13 0.14 -0.91
C GLY A 85 -17.59 1.43 -0.23
N SER A 86 -18.00 1.39 1.04
CA SER A 86 -18.36 2.57 1.82
C SER A 86 -17.12 3.37 2.25
N LEU A 87 -17.29 4.66 2.52
CA LEU A 87 -16.18 5.59 2.76
C LEU A 87 -15.79 5.67 4.25
N ILE A 88 -14.48 5.76 4.52
CA ILE A 88 -13.91 6.25 5.77
C ILE A 88 -13.25 7.59 5.46
N GLU A 89 -13.82 8.68 5.97
CA GLU A 89 -13.40 10.06 5.67
C GLU A 89 -13.19 10.92 6.92
N ARG A 90 -13.14 10.31 8.11
CA ARG A 90 -12.93 11.01 9.38
C ARG A 90 -11.87 10.30 10.21
N ASP A 91 -11.14 11.08 11.00
CA ASP A 91 -10.22 10.58 12.00
C ASP A 91 -10.93 9.75 13.09
N GLY A 92 -10.20 8.80 13.66
CA GLY A 92 -10.65 7.93 14.73
C GLY A 92 -10.76 6.46 14.34
N TYR A 93 -11.26 5.66 15.28
CA TYR A 93 -11.42 4.22 15.10
C TYR A 93 -12.71 3.89 14.35
N ASP A 94 -12.58 3.20 13.22
CA ASP A 94 -13.70 2.66 12.46
C ASP A 94 -14.03 1.24 12.91
N ALA A 95 -15.12 1.07 13.65
CA ALA A 95 -15.49 -0.22 14.23
C ALA A 95 -15.80 -1.31 13.19
N GLN A 96 -16.27 -0.93 12.00
CA GLN A 96 -16.62 -1.88 10.94
C GLN A 96 -15.38 -2.52 10.30
N SER A 97 -14.35 -1.72 10.02
CA SER A 97 -13.12 -2.18 9.38
C SER A 97 -12.01 -2.57 10.38
N GLY A 98 -12.07 -2.06 11.61
CA GLY A 98 -10.98 -2.16 12.58
C GLY A 98 -9.78 -1.26 12.25
N LEU A 99 -9.95 -0.29 11.34
CA LEU A 99 -8.91 0.67 10.98
C LEU A 99 -8.96 1.87 11.92
N TYR A 100 -7.78 2.43 12.22
CA TYR A 100 -7.68 3.73 12.90
C TYR A 100 -7.18 4.78 11.92
N ALA A 101 -7.97 5.83 11.73
CA ALA A 101 -7.66 6.97 10.88
C ALA A 101 -6.98 8.08 11.67
N ASP A 102 -5.82 8.52 11.19
CA ASP A 102 -5.14 9.75 11.63
C ASP A 102 -4.56 10.45 10.40
N PHE A 103 -5.28 11.47 9.96
CA PHE A 103 -4.98 12.30 8.80
C PHE A 103 -3.96 13.40 9.09
N GLY A 104 -3.47 13.51 10.34
CA GLY A 104 -2.42 14.46 10.71
C GLY A 104 -2.85 15.92 10.56
N GLY A 105 -4.15 16.20 10.73
CA GLY A 105 -4.71 17.55 10.55
C GLY A 105 -4.90 17.98 9.09
N VAL A 106 -4.64 17.09 8.11
CA VAL A 106 -4.93 17.37 6.70
C VAL A 106 -6.44 17.33 6.48
N GLU A 107 -6.99 18.46 6.04
CA GLU A 107 -8.38 18.54 5.59
C GLU A 107 -8.50 18.04 4.15
N TYR A 108 -9.36 17.05 3.94
CA TYR A 108 -9.68 16.55 2.61
C TYR A 108 -10.99 17.17 2.12
N PRO A 109 -11.06 17.61 0.85
CA PRO A 109 -12.32 18.09 0.31
C PRO A 109 -13.34 16.95 0.33
N GLN A 110 -14.59 17.31 0.65
CA GLN A 110 -15.68 16.35 0.80
C GLN A 110 -15.81 15.47 -0.46
N LEU A 111 -15.88 14.15 -0.23
CA LEU A 111 -16.19 13.17 -1.26
C LEU A 111 -17.71 13.07 -1.39
N ALA A 112 -18.21 13.18 -2.61
CA ALA A 112 -19.63 12.93 -2.86
C ALA A 112 -19.94 11.45 -2.57
N VAL A 113 -21.05 11.18 -1.90
CA VAL A 113 -21.48 9.81 -1.56
C VAL A 113 -21.77 8.99 -2.84
N ALA A 114 -22.25 9.67 -3.89
CA ALA A 114 -22.55 9.07 -5.18
C ALA A 114 -22.06 9.99 -6.31
N PRO A 115 -20.74 10.05 -6.58
CA PRO A 115 -20.22 10.89 -7.65
C PRO A 115 -20.72 10.39 -9.01
N SER A 116 -20.94 11.34 -9.91
CA SER A 116 -21.37 11.08 -11.28
C SER A 116 -20.22 10.59 -12.17
N LEU A 117 -20.57 9.99 -13.32
CA LEU A 117 -19.59 9.66 -14.37
C LEU A 117 -18.80 10.90 -14.85
N LYS A 118 -19.40 12.08 -14.82
CA LYS A 118 -18.72 13.34 -15.18
C LYS A 118 -17.62 13.66 -14.17
N GLU A 119 -17.94 13.63 -12.87
CA GLU A 119 -16.96 13.87 -11.80
C GLU A 119 -15.84 12.83 -11.80
N ALA A 120 -16.14 11.57 -12.13
CA ALA A 120 -15.12 10.53 -12.29
C ALA A 120 -14.15 10.82 -13.45
N ARG A 121 -14.64 11.35 -14.57
CA ARG A 121 -13.79 11.78 -15.69
C ARG A 121 -12.95 12.99 -15.34
N GLU A 122 -13.51 13.97 -14.63
CA GLU A 122 -12.76 15.12 -14.11
C GLU A 122 -11.66 14.69 -13.14
N ALA A 123 -11.96 13.73 -12.26
CA ALA A 123 -10.98 13.12 -11.36
C ALA A 123 -9.86 12.38 -12.12
N LEU A 124 -10.19 11.66 -13.20
CA LEU A 124 -9.19 11.03 -14.06
C LEU A 124 -8.27 12.07 -14.72
N ILE A 125 -8.80 13.21 -15.17
CA ILE A 125 -7.99 14.30 -15.74
C ILE A 125 -6.97 14.82 -14.71
N VAL A 126 -7.34 14.91 -13.43
CA VAL A 126 -6.41 15.31 -12.35
C VAL A 126 -5.27 14.29 -12.18
N LEU A 127 -5.56 12.99 -12.26
CA LEU A 127 -4.51 11.96 -12.23
C LEU A 127 -3.64 11.96 -13.49
N ASP A 128 -4.23 12.24 -14.65
CA ASP A 128 -3.51 12.35 -15.91
C ASP A 128 -2.57 13.56 -15.92
N ASP A 129 -3.01 14.69 -15.36
CA ASP A 129 -2.16 15.86 -15.18
C ASP A 129 -0.99 15.55 -14.24
N LEU A 130 -1.22 14.89 -13.11
CA LEU A 130 -0.15 14.44 -12.21
C LEU A 130 0.90 13.61 -12.94
N LEU A 131 0.46 12.71 -13.82
CA LEU A 131 1.33 11.76 -14.53
C LEU A 131 1.81 12.26 -15.90
N SER A 132 1.51 13.51 -16.28
CA SER A 132 1.74 14.03 -17.64
C SER A 132 3.22 14.05 -18.08
N GLU A 133 4.14 14.10 -17.12
CA GLU A 133 5.58 14.06 -17.36
C GLU A 133 6.17 12.64 -17.27
N CYS A 134 5.36 11.61 -17.03
CA CYS A 134 5.83 10.23 -17.03
C CYS A 134 5.94 9.69 -18.46
N ALA A 135 7.10 9.14 -18.82
CA ALA A 135 7.37 8.65 -20.16
C ALA A 135 6.92 7.20 -20.34
N PHE A 136 5.62 6.94 -20.23
CA PHE A 136 5.07 5.59 -20.38
C PHE A 136 5.21 5.08 -21.81
N VAL A 137 5.64 3.82 -21.97
CA VAL A 137 5.62 3.13 -23.26
C VAL A 137 4.19 3.05 -23.77
N GLY A 138 3.96 3.56 -24.99
CA GLY A 138 2.64 3.68 -25.59
C GLY A 138 1.88 4.96 -25.21
N GLY A 139 2.48 5.86 -24.43
CA GLY A 139 1.92 7.16 -24.06
C GLY A 139 0.91 7.13 -22.91
N ALA A 140 0.24 8.25 -22.66
CA ALA A 140 -0.62 8.46 -21.49
C ALA A 140 -1.87 7.57 -21.45
N GLN A 141 -2.33 7.04 -22.60
CA GLN A 141 -3.49 6.15 -22.68
C GLN A 141 -3.09 4.67 -22.78
N SER A 142 -1.80 4.36 -22.62
CA SER A 142 -1.30 2.98 -22.66
C SER A 142 -1.74 2.14 -21.46
N PRO A 143 -1.68 0.79 -21.58
CA PRO A 143 -1.78 -0.11 -20.44
C PRO A 143 -0.78 0.20 -19.31
N SER A 144 0.46 0.64 -19.63
CA SER A 144 1.46 1.04 -18.61
C SER A 144 1.00 2.24 -17.79
N ALA A 145 0.46 3.27 -18.45
CA ALA A 145 -0.10 4.43 -17.78
C ALA A 145 -1.34 4.04 -16.94
N SER A 146 -2.18 3.13 -17.45
CA SER A 146 -3.32 2.59 -16.70
C SER A 146 -2.89 1.79 -15.47
N ALA A 147 -1.84 0.98 -15.57
CA ALA A 147 -1.26 0.26 -14.44
C ALA A 147 -0.74 1.22 -13.35
N MET A 148 -0.15 2.35 -13.72
CA MET A 148 0.26 3.38 -12.76
C MET A 148 -0.94 4.03 -12.05
N ARG A 149 -2.01 4.39 -12.78
CA ARG A 149 -3.27 4.88 -12.17
C ARG A 149 -3.86 3.83 -11.22
N ALA A 150 -3.86 2.57 -11.64
CA ALA A 150 -4.32 1.46 -10.84
C ALA A 150 -3.52 1.33 -9.55
N ALA A 151 -2.19 1.51 -9.57
CA ALA A 151 -1.35 1.48 -8.37
C ALA A 151 -1.67 2.61 -7.38
N ILE A 152 -1.94 3.83 -7.87
CA ILE A 152 -2.37 4.96 -7.02
C ILE A 152 -3.68 4.64 -6.31
N ILE A 153 -4.70 4.18 -7.05
CA ILE A 153 -6.00 3.83 -6.47
C ILE A 153 -5.83 2.63 -5.51
N THR A 154 -5.05 1.62 -5.91
CA THR A 154 -4.76 0.43 -5.10
C THR A 154 -4.19 0.83 -3.75
N ALA A 155 -3.23 1.76 -3.70
CA ALA A 155 -2.64 2.21 -2.45
C ALA A 155 -3.68 2.85 -1.52
N LEU A 156 -4.57 3.67 -2.07
CA LEU A 156 -5.64 4.31 -1.31
C LEU A 156 -6.69 3.32 -0.81
N VAL A 157 -7.00 2.26 -1.55
CA VAL A 157 -7.99 1.25 -1.15
C VAL A 157 -7.36 -0.03 -0.60
N ARG A 158 -6.04 -0.10 -0.40
CA ARG A 158 -5.31 -1.35 -0.10
C ARG A 158 -5.85 -2.08 1.12
N ARG A 159 -6.30 -1.32 2.13
CA ARG A 159 -6.87 -1.86 3.39
C ARG A 159 -8.25 -2.50 3.21
N ALA A 160 -8.97 -2.21 2.12
CA ALA A 160 -10.23 -2.88 1.76
C ALA A 160 -10.03 -4.19 1.00
N LEU A 161 -8.81 -4.46 0.55
CA LEU A 161 -8.49 -5.59 -0.32
C LEU A 161 -7.78 -6.69 0.47
N ASP A 162 -8.20 -7.93 0.29
CA ASP A 162 -7.44 -9.08 0.81
C ASP A 162 -6.14 -9.25 0.00
N THR A 163 -6.26 -9.15 -1.31
CA THR A 163 -5.16 -9.39 -2.28
C THR A 163 -5.14 -8.31 -3.34
N ALA A 164 -3.95 -7.94 -3.81
CA ALA A 164 -3.77 -6.97 -4.89
C ALA A 164 -2.50 -7.31 -5.70
N PRO A 165 -2.45 -6.99 -7.00
CA PRO A 165 -1.25 -7.19 -7.79
C PRO A 165 -0.13 -6.23 -7.35
N ALA A 166 1.12 -6.64 -7.55
CA ALA A 166 2.25 -5.72 -7.48
C ALA A 166 2.29 -4.79 -8.71
N LEU A 167 2.98 -3.66 -8.62
CA LEU A 167 3.36 -2.87 -9.78
C LEU A 167 4.83 -3.13 -10.13
N ALA A 168 5.11 -3.65 -11.32
CA ALA A 168 6.45 -3.90 -11.82
C ALA A 168 6.87 -2.77 -12.77
N VAL A 169 7.68 -1.84 -12.26
CA VAL A 169 8.14 -0.67 -13.00
C VAL A 169 9.49 -0.96 -13.65
N THR A 170 9.53 -0.89 -14.99
CA THR A 170 10.73 -1.22 -15.77
C THR A 170 11.09 -0.13 -16.76
N ALA A 171 12.37 0.00 -17.07
CA ALA A 171 12.90 0.88 -18.11
C ALA A 171 14.18 0.27 -18.68
N LYS A 172 14.56 0.66 -19.90
CA LYS A 172 15.82 0.19 -20.53
C LYS A 172 17.06 0.71 -19.81
N GLN A 173 16.97 1.87 -19.16
CA GLN A 173 18.10 2.58 -18.59
C GLN A 173 17.83 3.00 -17.14
N ALA A 174 18.91 3.27 -16.41
CA ALA A 174 18.84 3.92 -15.10
C ALA A 174 18.32 5.36 -15.23
N SER A 175 17.88 5.94 -14.11
CA SER A 175 17.44 7.33 -14.03
C SER A 175 16.23 7.72 -14.89
N SER A 176 15.44 6.74 -15.37
CA SER A 176 14.18 6.99 -16.09
C SER A 176 12.96 7.32 -15.20
N GLY A 177 13.15 7.51 -13.88
CA GLY A 177 12.05 7.86 -12.95
C GLY A 177 11.32 6.68 -12.29
N LYS A 178 11.88 5.46 -12.31
CA LYS A 178 11.21 4.25 -11.77
C LYS A 178 10.87 4.34 -10.28
N THR A 179 11.86 4.63 -9.44
CA THR A 179 11.68 4.82 -7.99
C THR A 179 10.81 6.04 -7.69
N ALA A 180 10.87 7.08 -8.54
CA ALA A 180 10.01 8.26 -8.41
C ALA A 180 8.52 7.88 -8.51
N LEU A 181 8.13 6.93 -9.36
CA LEU A 181 6.75 6.43 -9.40
C LEU A 181 6.32 5.80 -8.07
N ALA A 182 7.20 5.04 -7.40
CA ALA A 182 6.89 4.49 -6.08
C ALA A 182 6.69 5.61 -5.03
N HIS A 183 7.53 6.65 -5.08
CA HIS A 183 7.36 7.82 -4.22
C HIS A 183 6.08 8.60 -4.52
N ILE A 184 5.63 8.70 -5.78
CA ILE A 184 4.34 9.32 -6.14
C ILE A 184 3.20 8.59 -5.42
N VAL A 185 3.14 7.26 -5.54
CA VAL A 185 2.10 6.45 -4.89
C VAL A 185 2.11 6.64 -3.37
N SER A 186 3.30 6.54 -2.76
CA SER A 186 3.43 6.71 -1.30
C SER A 186 3.07 8.13 -0.85
N ARG A 187 3.56 9.17 -1.53
CA ARG A 187 3.30 10.56 -1.13
C ARG A 187 1.81 10.90 -1.21
N ILE A 188 1.09 10.39 -2.19
CA ILE A 188 -0.38 10.53 -2.25
C ILE A 188 -1.02 9.89 -1.01
N LEU A 189 -0.69 8.63 -0.72
CA LEU A 189 -1.30 7.90 0.40
C LEU A 189 -0.90 8.44 1.78
N THR A 190 0.38 8.70 2.02
CA THR A 190 0.95 8.93 3.36
C THR A 190 1.45 10.34 3.58
N GLY A 191 1.73 11.09 2.51
CA GLY A 191 2.48 12.35 2.57
C GLY A 191 3.99 12.15 2.66
N CYS A 192 4.46 10.90 2.72
CA CYS A 192 5.86 10.53 2.87
C CYS A 192 6.35 9.69 1.69
N GLU A 193 7.67 9.60 1.55
CA GLU A 193 8.31 8.71 0.58
C GLU A 193 8.04 7.22 0.89
N ALA A 194 8.05 6.39 -0.15
CA ALA A 194 7.91 4.94 0.01
C ALA A 194 9.07 4.37 0.81
N ALA A 195 8.81 3.33 1.59
CA ALA A 195 9.87 2.53 2.20
C ALA A 195 10.65 1.82 1.09
N VAL A 196 11.94 2.12 0.95
CA VAL A 196 12.80 1.56 -0.10
C VAL A 196 13.61 0.40 0.46
N ILE A 197 13.52 -0.75 -0.20
CA ILE A 197 14.26 -1.97 0.12
C ILE A 197 15.07 -2.36 -1.11
N PRO A 198 16.40 -2.34 -1.02
CA PRO A 198 17.24 -2.86 -2.09
C PRO A 198 16.97 -4.34 -2.34
N LEU A 199 16.78 -4.70 -3.61
CA LEU A 199 16.78 -6.07 -4.12
C LEU A 199 18.10 -6.39 -4.83
N ASP A 200 19.22 -6.05 -4.18
CA ASP A 200 20.59 -6.18 -4.69
C ASP A 200 21.16 -7.61 -4.61
N GLN A 201 20.44 -8.56 -3.99
CA GLN A 201 20.86 -9.94 -3.79
C GLN A 201 19.79 -10.96 -4.24
N GLU A 202 20.19 -12.23 -4.31
CA GLU A 202 19.35 -13.37 -4.73
C GLU A 202 17.97 -13.34 -4.08
N ALA A 203 16.92 -13.63 -4.84
CA ALA A 203 15.53 -13.58 -4.38
C ALA A 203 15.21 -14.50 -3.18
N ALA A 204 16.08 -15.48 -2.88
CA ALA A 204 16.05 -16.25 -1.64
C ALA A 204 16.25 -15.39 -0.37
N GLU A 205 16.94 -14.25 -0.48
CA GLU A 205 17.07 -13.29 0.61
C GLU A 205 15.82 -12.43 0.78
N LEU A 206 15.11 -12.10 -0.32
CA LEU A 206 13.82 -11.41 -0.24
C LEU A 206 12.80 -12.22 0.56
N GLY A 207 12.73 -13.54 0.36
CA GLY A 207 11.86 -14.40 1.15
C GLY A 207 12.12 -14.30 2.66
N ARG A 208 13.41 -14.28 3.06
CA ARG A 208 13.82 -14.10 4.46
C ARG A 208 13.47 -12.71 5.00
N ARG A 209 13.59 -11.66 4.18
CA ARG A 209 13.33 -10.27 4.59
C ARG A 209 11.85 -9.90 4.55
N LEU A 210 11.03 -10.56 3.71
CA LEU A 210 9.63 -10.19 3.47
C LEU A 210 8.80 -10.16 4.75
N LEU A 211 9.02 -11.12 5.67
CA LEU A 211 8.34 -11.09 6.96
C LEU A 211 8.67 -9.80 7.73
N GLY A 212 9.94 -9.42 7.81
CA GLY A 212 10.38 -8.20 8.49
C GLY A 212 9.76 -6.94 7.88
N VAL A 213 9.68 -6.89 6.54
CA VAL A 213 9.04 -5.81 5.78
C VAL A 213 7.55 -5.70 6.10
N LEU A 214 6.85 -6.83 6.12
CA LEU A 214 5.42 -6.86 6.44
C LEU A 214 5.15 -6.57 7.93
N MET A 215 6.03 -7.02 8.84
CA MET A 215 5.99 -6.68 10.26
C MET A 215 6.20 -5.19 10.51
N ALA A 216 6.98 -4.53 9.66
CA ALA A 216 7.16 -3.09 9.71
C ALA A 216 5.80 -2.38 9.51
N GLY A 217 4.96 -2.88 8.61
CA GLY A 217 3.59 -2.40 8.42
C GLY A 217 3.48 -1.15 7.56
N ASP A 218 4.54 -0.82 6.81
CA ASP A 218 4.57 0.29 5.86
C ASP A 218 3.54 0.06 4.73
N PRO A 219 2.72 1.07 4.38
CA PRO A 219 1.57 0.85 3.49
C PRO A 219 1.97 0.78 2.00
N VAL A 220 3.13 1.33 1.64
CA VAL A 220 3.73 1.25 0.30
C VAL A 220 5.20 0.87 0.46
N VAL A 221 5.61 -0.17 -0.25
CA VAL A 221 6.97 -0.68 -0.24
C VAL A 221 7.51 -0.70 -1.66
N CYS A 222 8.67 -0.07 -1.85
CA CYS A 222 9.45 -0.09 -3.08
C CYS A 222 10.58 -1.11 -2.94
N LEU A 223 10.44 -2.24 -3.61
CA LEU A 223 11.49 -3.23 -3.80
C LEU A 223 12.35 -2.77 -4.97
N ASP A 224 13.41 -2.02 -4.66
CA ASP A 224 14.13 -1.20 -5.63
C ASP A 224 15.35 -1.90 -6.21
N ASN A 225 15.62 -1.61 -7.49
CA ASN A 225 16.75 -2.14 -8.25
C ASN A 225 16.84 -3.68 -8.21
N ALA A 226 15.71 -4.33 -8.48
CA ALA A 226 15.60 -5.77 -8.52
C ALA A 226 16.52 -6.38 -9.58
N VAL A 227 17.27 -7.39 -9.16
CA VAL A 227 18.12 -8.20 -10.03
C VAL A 227 17.26 -9.17 -10.84
N ASP A 228 17.60 -9.30 -12.11
CA ASP A 228 16.88 -10.04 -13.13
C ASP A 228 17.43 -11.49 -13.27
N PRO A 229 16.58 -12.54 -13.35
CA PRO A 229 15.11 -12.51 -13.21
C PRO A 229 14.63 -12.49 -11.76
N VAL A 230 13.45 -11.92 -11.52
CA VAL A 230 12.79 -11.95 -10.22
C VAL A 230 11.88 -13.18 -10.12
N ASP A 231 12.31 -14.15 -9.32
CA ASP A 231 11.52 -15.31 -8.89
C ASP A 231 11.35 -15.31 -7.37
N SER A 232 10.12 -15.26 -6.87
CA SER A 232 9.88 -15.31 -5.42
C SER A 232 8.54 -15.92 -5.07
N ALA A 233 8.59 -17.15 -4.56
CA ALA A 233 7.44 -17.81 -3.94
C ALA A 233 6.87 -17.03 -2.75
N ALA A 234 7.72 -16.31 -2.01
CA ALA A 234 7.30 -15.49 -0.87
C ALA A 234 6.48 -14.27 -1.33
N LEU A 235 6.93 -13.54 -2.36
CA LEU A 235 6.14 -12.45 -2.95
C LEU A 235 4.83 -12.98 -3.54
N CYS A 236 4.89 -14.10 -4.25
CA CYS A 236 3.71 -14.77 -4.77
C CYS A 236 2.65 -15.02 -3.70
N ALA A 237 3.07 -15.59 -2.56
CA ALA A 237 2.20 -15.85 -1.42
C ALA A 237 1.64 -14.55 -0.81
N ALA A 238 2.49 -13.53 -0.62
CA ALA A 238 2.07 -12.26 -0.04
C ALA A 238 1.09 -11.48 -0.92
N LEU A 239 1.20 -11.57 -2.25
CA LEU A 239 0.28 -10.90 -3.17
C LEU A 239 -1.08 -11.60 -3.26
N THR A 240 -1.15 -12.90 -2.96
CA THR A 240 -2.35 -13.73 -3.18
C THR A 240 -3.02 -14.25 -1.91
N SER A 241 -2.56 -13.83 -0.73
CA SER A 241 -3.18 -14.12 0.56
C SER A 241 -3.30 -12.85 1.37
N GLY A 242 -4.39 -12.67 2.13
CA GLY A 242 -4.58 -11.51 3.04
C GLY A 242 -3.69 -11.54 4.30
N SER A 243 -3.02 -12.66 4.54
CA SER A 243 -2.02 -12.77 5.60
C SER A 243 -0.82 -13.62 5.17
N TYR A 244 0.36 -13.23 5.64
CA TYR A 244 1.61 -13.97 5.46
C TYR A 244 2.05 -14.52 6.80
N GLN A 245 2.56 -15.74 6.82
CA GLN A 245 3.03 -16.39 8.03
C GLN A 245 4.38 -17.03 7.78
N ASP A 246 5.36 -16.69 8.61
CA ASP A 246 6.71 -17.21 8.52
C ASP A 246 7.41 -17.13 9.89
N ARG A 247 8.59 -17.73 10.00
CA ARG A 247 9.41 -17.74 11.21
C ARG A 247 10.23 -16.46 11.30
N ILE A 248 10.24 -15.83 12.48
CA ILE A 248 11.13 -14.69 12.74
C ILE A 248 12.59 -15.16 12.67
N ILE A 249 13.42 -14.43 11.93
CA ILE A 249 14.86 -14.75 11.77
C ILE A 249 15.51 -14.91 13.15
N ARG A 250 16.27 -15.99 13.33
CA ARG A 250 16.97 -16.35 14.59
C ARG A 250 16.05 -16.58 15.80
N SER A 251 14.76 -16.80 15.58
CA SER A 251 13.79 -17.19 16.60
C SER A 251 13.05 -18.46 16.19
N SER A 252 12.51 -19.21 17.15
CA SER A 252 11.56 -20.31 16.88
C SER A 252 10.12 -19.83 16.73
N THR A 253 9.86 -18.55 17.03
CA THR A 253 8.53 -17.95 17.00
C THR A 253 8.04 -17.74 15.57
N MET A 254 6.82 -18.19 15.30
CA MET A 254 6.07 -17.86 14.08
C MET A 254 5.37 -16.52 14.24
N ALA A 255 5.42 -15.68 13.21
CA ALA A 255 4.65 -14.45 13.14
C ALA A 255 3.65 -14.53 12.00
N ARG A 256 2.42 -14.09 12.26
CA ARG A 256 1.39 -13.89 11.24
C ARG A 256 1.18 -12.39 11.07
N VAL A 257 1.32 -11.91 9.84
CA VAL A 257 1.25 -10.50 9.49
C VAL A 257 0.26 -10.26 8.36
N SER A 258 -0.27 -9.04 8.29
CA SER A 258 -1.11 -8.61 7.18
C SER A 258 -0.25 -8.39 5.93
N THR A 259 -0.81 -8.70 4.76
CA THR A 259 -0.23 -8.40 3.44
C THR A 259 -0.84 -7.16 2.80
N ALA A 260 -1.61 -6.38 3.56
CA ALA A 260 -2.26 -5.15 3.12
C ALA A 260 -1.26 -4.00 2.91
N VAL A 261 -0.29 -4.23 2.03
CA VAL A 261 0.76 -3.34 1.54
C VAL A 261 0.67 -3.27 0.02
N THR A 262 0.95 -2.08 -0.55
CA THR A 262 1.12 -1.92 -1.99
C THR A 262 2.59 -2.14 -2.33
N MET A 263 2.87 -3.21 -3.07
CA MET A 263 4.23 -3.58 -3.45
C MET A 263 4.55 -3.04 -4.84
N ILE A 264 5.66 -2.31 -4.95
CA ILE A 264 6.19 -1.78 -6.20
C ILE A 264 7.58 -2.34 -6.38
N ILE A 265 7.82 -3.02 -7.50
CA ILE A 265 9.11 -3.62 -7.86
C ILE A 265 9.70 -2.76 -8.96
N THR A 266 10.94 -2.30 -8.79
CA THR A 266 11.63 -1.53 -9.84
C THR A 266 12.84 -2.31 -10.36
N GLY A 267 13.14 -2.17 -11.65
CA GLY A 267 14.36 -2.76 -12.22
C GLY A 267 14.66 -2.23 -13.61
N ASN A 268 15.89 -2.43 -14.08
CA ASN A 268 16.25 -2.16 -15.48
C ASN A 268 16.00 -3.42 -16.29
N GLY A 269 15.17 -3.34 -17.34
CA GLY A 269 14.81 -4.52 -18.13
C GLY A 269 14.20 -5.65 -17.29
N LEU A 270 13.45 -5.31 -16.24
CA LEU A 270 12.90 -6.23 -15.26
C LEU A 270 12.14 -7.39 -15.93
N ARG A 271 12.58 -8.63 -15.71
CA ARG A 271 11.79 -9.83 -16.04
C ARG A 271 11.29 -10.48 -14.75
N LEU A 272 9.98 -10.72 -14.73
CA LEU A 272 9.34 -11.56 -13.72
C LEU A 272 9.18 -12.94 -14.33
N VAL A 273 9.36 -13.99 -13.54
CA VAL A 273 9.24 -15.37 -14.03
C VAL A 273 8.19 -16.16 -13.27
N GLY A 274 7.74 -17.26 -13.88
CA GLY A 274 6.78 -18.17 -13.31
C GLY A 274 5.47 -17.47 -12.99
N ASP A 275 4.94 -17.72 -11.80
CA ASP A 275 3.63 -17.20 -11.43
C ASP A 275 3.60 -15.67 -11.20
N LEU A 276 4.74 -15.01 -10.94
CA LEU A 276 4.78 -13.58 -10.65
C LEU A 276 4.25 -12.74 -11.81
N THR A 277 4.43 -13.21 -13.04
CA THR A 277 3.93 -12.59 -14.28
C THR A 277 2.42 -12.31 -14.25
N THR A 278 1.65 -13.19 -13.60
CA THR A 278 0.19 -13.06 -13.42
C THR A 278 -0.24 -12.35 -12.14
N ARG A 279 0.73 -12.04 -11.24
CA ARG A 279 0.51 -11.43 -9.93
C ARG A 279 1.02 -9.98 -9.87
N ALA A 280 1.56 -9.46 -10.97
CA ALA A 280 2.00 -8.07 -11.11
C ALA A 280 1.34 -7.41 -12.32
N LEU A 281 1.36 -6.08 -12.34
CA LEU A 281 1.06 -5.26 -13.51
C LEU A 281 2.38 -4.67 -14.03
N GLY A 282 2.58 -4.67 -15.34
CA GLY A 282 3.74 -4.06 -15.97
C GLY A 282 3.56 -2.54 -16.12
N CYS A 283 4.60 -1.77 -15.80
CA CYS A 283 4.66 -0.34 -16.07
C CYS A 283 6.01 -0.03 -16.73
N ALA A 284 6.02 0.00 -18.05
CA ALA A 284 7.23 0.26 -18.82
C ALA A 284 7.40 1.76 -19.11
N LEU A 285 8.63 2.26 -18.90
CA LEU A 285 9.03 3.62 -19.20
C LEU A 285 10.06 3.65 -20.33
N ASP A 286 9.90 4.58 -21.27
CA ASP A 286 10.87 4.88 -22.32
C ASP A 286 10.94 6.40 -22.51
N THR A 287 12.02 7.02 -22.04
CA THR A 287 12.24 8.47 -22.15
C THR A 287 12.57 8.89 -23.58
N GLY A 288 12.95 7.97 -24.47
CA GLY A 288 13.42 8.28 -25.82
C GLY A 288 14.75 9.06 -25.88
N LEU A 289 15.44 9.18 -24.74
CA LEU A 289 16.70 9.92 -24.59
C LEU A 289 17.84 8.94 -24.35
N ASP A 290 19.01 9.21 -24.95
CA ASP A 290 20.23 8.42 -24.69
C ASP A 290 20.73 8.56 -23.24
N ARG A 291 20.44 9.72 -22.62
CA ARG A 291 20.82 10.06 -21.25
C ARG A 291 19.59 10.52 -20.46
N PRO A 292 18.82 9.60 -19.86
CA PRO A 292 17.59 9.93 -19.14
C PRO A 292 17.80 10.93 -17.99
N GLN A 293 18.99 10.93 -17.37
CA GLN A 293 19.35 11.85 -16.30
C GLN A 293 19.44 13.32 -16.74
N GLU A 294 19.55 13.61 -18.05
CA GLU A 294 19.57 14.97 -18.60
C GLU A 294 18.15 15.49 -18.87
N ARG A 295 17.12 14.68 -18.64
CA ARG A 295 15.72 15.06 -18.82
C ARG A 295 15.35 16.20 -17.86
N VAL A 296 14.88 17.30 -18.44
CA VAL A 296 14.34 18.43 -17.67
C VAL A 296 12.86 18.21 -17.42
N TYR A 297 12.46 18.34 -16.16
CA TYR A 297 11.07 18.29 -15.73
C TYR A 297 10.55 19.71 -15.53
N GLN A 298 9.28 19.93 -15.88
CA GLN A 298 8.62 21.22 -15.78
C GLN A 298 8.20 21.55 -14.34
N ARG A 299 7.97 20.51 -13.51
CA ARG A 299 7.62 20.69 -12.10
C ARG A 299 8.45 19.80 -11.19
N ASP A 300 8.62 20.27 -9.96
CA ASP A 300 8.98 19.40 -8.85
C ASP A 300 7.74 18.59 -8.44
N ILE A 301 7.68 17.33 -8.90
CA ILE A 301 6.55 16.44 -8.63
C ILE A 301 6.36 16.19 -7.13
N ALA A 302 7.45 16.22 -6.37
CA ALA A 302 7.47 15.99 -4.94
C ALA A 302 6.81 17.17 -4.19
N ALA A 303 7.14 18.40 -4.59
CA ALA A 303 6.50 19.61 -4.08
C ALA A 303 5.02 19.69 -4.53
N PHE A 304 4.74 19.42 -5.80
CA PHE A 304 3.39 19.43 -6.37
C PHE A 304 2.44 18.48 -5.62
N ILE A 305 2.87 17.23 -5.36
CA ILE A 305 2.05 16.30 -4.58
C ILE A 305 1.81 16.80 -3.17
N THR A 306 2.82 17.37 -2.52
CA THR A 306 2.67 17.92 -1.16
C THR A 306 1.60 19.01 -1.12
N GLU A 307 1.61 19.93 -2.08
CA GLU A 307 0.64 21.02 -2.18
C GLU A 307 -0.77 20.54 -2.56
N HIS A 308 -0.87 19.56 -3.46
CA HIS A 308 -2.15 19.09 -4.02
C HIS A 308 -2.64 17.76 -3.45
N ARG A 309 -2.03 17.27 -2.35
CA ARG A 309 -2.26 15.91 -1.84
C ARG A 309 -3.73 15.62 -1.60
N ALA A 310 -4.44 16.57 -0.97
CA ALA A 310 -5.84 16.42 -0.63
C ALA A 310 -6.74 16.29 -1.89
N GLN A 311 -6.45 17.07 -2.93
CA GLN A 311 -7.16 16.98 -4.21
C GLN A 311 -6.84 15.66 -4.95
N LEU A 312 -5.58 15.22 -4.91
CA LEU A 312 -5.15 13.96 -5.54
C LEU A 312 -5.81 12.73 -4.90
N VAL A 313 -5.86 12.69 -3.56
CA VAL A 313 -6.58 11.64 -2.81
C VAL A 313 -8.05 11.64 -3.16
N ARG A 314 -8.70 12.82 -3.17
CA ARG A 314 -10.10 12.95 -3.56
C ARG A 314 -10.35 12.45 -4.98
N ALA A 315 -9.52 12.85 -5.94
CA ALA A 315 -9.65 12.44 -7.33
C ALA A 315 -9.55 10.92 -7.46
N ALA A 316 -8.50 10.30 -6.90
CA ALA A 316 -8.30 8.87 -6.99
C ALA A 316 -9.41 8.04 -6.34
N LEU A 317 -10.03 8.51 -5.24
CA LEU A 317 -11.18 7.83 -4.60
C LEU A 317 -12.51 8.10 -5.30
N THR A 318 -12.66 9.24 -6.00
CA THR A 318 -13.86 9.56 -6.77
C THR A 318 -14.12 8.53 -7.87
N ILE A 319 -13.06 8.02 -8.50
CA ILE A 319 -13.14 7.04 -9.60
C ILE A 319 -13.89 5.76 -9.16
N PRO A 320 -13.45 5.00 -8.14
CA PRO A 320 -14.18 3.82 -7.70
C PRO A 320 -15.54 4.14 -7.09
N LEU A 321 -15.68 5.25 -6.35
CA LEU A 321 -16.97 5.66 -5.80
C LEU A 321 -18.02 5.89 -6.88
N ALA A 322 -17.66 6.58 -7.97
CA ALA A 322 -18.57 6.83 -9.07
C ALA A 322 -18.98 5.55 -9.80
N TYR A 323 -18.03 4.62 -10.00
CA TYR A 323 -18.32 3.32 -10.60
C TYR A 323 -19.32 2.51 -9.73
N LEU A 324 -19.10 2.48 -8.41
CA LEU A 324 -20.02 1.83 -7.48
C LEU A 324 -21.38 2.52 -7.44
N ALA A 325 -21.42 3.86 -7.46
CA ALA A 325 -22.66 4.65 -7.48
C ALA A 325 -23.46 4.45 -8.78
N ALA A 326 -22.79 4.18 -9.90
CA ALA A 326 -23.42 3.79 -11.16
C ALA A 326 -23.97 2.35 -11.17
N GLY A 327 -23.92 1.64 -10.03
CA GLY A 327 -24.39 0.27 -9.90
C GLY A 327 -23.36 -0.79 -10.30
N ALA A 328 -22.07 -0.43 -10.37
CA ALA A 328 -20.97 -1.32 -10.77
C ALA A 328 -21.28 -2.08 -12.07
N PRO A 329 -21.51 -1.37 -13.20
CA PRO A 329 -21.93 -1.99 -14.44
C PRO A 329 -20.99 -3.10 -14.88
N THR A 330 -21.56 -4.18 -15.40
CA THR A 330 -20.80 -5.33 -15.92
C THR A 330 -20.00 -4.92 -17.15
N LEU A 331 -18.73 -5.30 -17.17
CA LEU A 331 -17.82 -5.05 -18.28
C LEU A 331 -17.55 -6.36 -19.02
N ALA A 332 -17.36 -6.27 -20.34
CA ALA A 332 -17.07 -7.43 -21.19
C ALA A 332 -15.59 -7.86 -21.10
N VAL A 333 -15.07 -8.01 -19.88
CA VAL A 333 -13.70 -8.43 -19.59
C VAL A 333 -13.69 -9.62 -18.65
N ARG A 334 -12.69 -10.48 -18.78
CA ARG A 334 -12.55 -11.62 -17.86
C ARG A 334 -12.09 -11.14 -16.48
N PRO A 335 -12.70 -11.63 -15.38
CA PRO A 335 -12.22 -11.35 -14.04
C PRO A 335 -10.77 -11.81 -13.87
N SER A 336 -9.99 -11.01 -13.15
CA SER A 336 -8.68 -11.42 -12.66
C SER A 336 -8.83 -12.30 -11.42
N ARG A 337 -7.71 -12.82 -10.92
CA ARG A 337 -7.67 -13.51 -9.61
C ARG A 337 -7.93 -12.58 -8.43
N PHE A 338 -7.81 -11.27 -8.63
CA PHE A 338 -7.97 -10.26 -7.59
C PHE A 338 -9.38 -9.67 -7.65
N HIS A 339 -10.42 -10.46 -7.34
CA HIS A 339 -11.82 -10.06 -7.56
C HIS A 339 -12.25 -8.76 -6.87
N GLN A 340 -11.82 -8.52 -5.63
CA GLN A 340 -12.10 -7.27 -4.93
C GLN A 340 -11.37 -6.08 -5.57
N TRP A 341 -10.12 -6.30 -6.00
CA TRP A 341 -9.31 -5.30 -6.69
C TRP A 341 -9.90 -4.96 -8.06
N ASP A 342 -10.42 -5.97 -8.76
CA ASP A 342 -11.15 -5.79 -10.01
C ASP A 342 -12.31 -4.80 -9.82
N ARG A 343 -13.14 -5.02 -8.79
CA ARG A 343 -14.29 -4.18 -8.45
C ARG A 343 -13.92 -2.75 -8.05
N LEU A 344 -12.85 -2.56 -7.26
CA LEU A 344 -12.48 -1.27 -6.67
C LEU A 344 -11.40 -0.51 -7.44
N VAL A 345 -10.75 -1.11 -8.42
CA VAL A 345 -9.60 -0.50 -9.13
C VAL A 345 -9.71 -0.68 -10.64
N ARG A 346 -9.66 -1.93 -11.12
CA ARG A 346 -9.57 -2.23 -12.57
C ARG A 346 -10.83 -1.82 -13.32
N TYR A 347 -12.00 -2.28 -12.88
CA TYR A 347 -13.26 -2.00 -13.58
C TYR A 347 -13.62 -0.52 -13.59
N PRO A 348 -13.45 0.26 -12.50
CA PRO A 348 -13.59 1.71 -12.56
C PRO A 348 -12.75 2.38 -13.65
N LEU A 349 -11.49 1.97 -13.85
CA LEU A 349 -10.62 2.52 -14.90
C LEU A 349 -11.12 2.16 -16.31
N ILE A 350 -11.45 0.88 -16.54
CA ILE A 350 -11.97 0.42 -17.84
C ILE A 350 -13.30 1.10 -18.16
N TRP A 351 -14.18 1.27 -17.16
CA TRP A 351 -15.46 1.95 -17.31
C TRP A 351 -15.30 3.43 -17.73
N LEU A 352 -14.21 4.08 -17.30
CA LEU A 352 -13.86 5.44 -17.74
C LEU A 352 -13.19 5.50 -19.13
N GLY A 353 -12.92 4.35 -19.75
CA GLY A 353 -12.30 4.24 -21.06
C GLY A 353 -10.77 4.15 -21.04
N CYS A 354 -10.15 3.95 -19.87
CA CYS A 354 -8.72 3.63 -19.82
C CYS A 354 -8.46 2.24 -20.41
N ALA A 355 -7.25 2.04 -20.96
CA ALA A 355 -6.76 0.70 -21.30
C ALA A 355 -6.82 -0.22 -20.08
N ASP A 356 -7.05 -1.52 -20.28
CA ASP A 356 -7.11 -2.47 -19.17
C ASP A 356 -5.69 -2.67 -18.59
N PRO A 357 -5.44 -2.32 -17.31
CA PRO A 357 -4.11 -2.45 -16.74
C PRO A 357 -3.58 -3.88 -16.76
N ILE A 358 -4.45 -4.91 -16.77
CA ILE A 358 -4.01 -6.30 -16.79
C ILE A 358 -3.41 -6.73 -18.13
N GLU A 359 -3.66 -5.99 -19.22
CA GLU A 359 -3.06 -6.29 -20.54
C GLU A 359 -1.53 -6.28 -20.48
N THR A 360 -0.97 -5.52 -19.53
CA THR A 360 0.47 -5.48 -19.26
C THR A 360 1.05 -6.83 -18.83
N GLN A 361 0.23 -7.75 -18.31
CA GLN A 361 0.67 -9.09 -17.92
C GLN A 361 1.13 -9.93 -19.11
N SER A 362 0.52 -9.77 -20.29
CA SER A 362 0.96 -10.51 -21.48
C SER A 362 2.41 -10.21 -21.81
N ALA A 363 2.83 -8.93 -21.73
CA ALA A 363 4.21 -8.55 -21.96
C ALA A 363 5.17 -9.07 -20.89
N LEU A 364 4.71 -9.23 -19.64
CA LEU A 364 5.49 -9.87 -18.58
C LEU A 364 5.65 -11.38 -18.83
N GLU A 365 4.57 -12.04 -19.26
CA GLU A 365 4.58 -13.47 -19.59
C GLU A 365 5.40 -13.80 -20.84
N ASP A 366 5.38 -12.93 -21.85
CA ASP A 366 6.17 -13.11 -23.08
C ASP A 366 7.67 -12.85 -22.85
N ALA A 367 8.03 -12.12 -21.80
CA ALA A 367 9.41 -11.91 -21.37
C ALA A 367 9.94 -13.02 -20.43
N ASP A 368 9.10 -13.98 -20.05
CA ASP A 368 9.42 -15.09 -19.14
C ASP A 368 10.10 -16.26 -19.90
N PRO A 369 11.42 -16.48 -19.71
CA PRO A 369 12.15 -17.54 -20.40
C PRO A 369 11.66 -18.95 -20.05
N GLU A 370 11.08 -19.18 -18.86
CA GLU A 370 10.54 -20.49 -18.50
C GLU A 370 9.34 -20.86 -19.36
N ARG A 371 8.45 -19.89 -19.60
CA ARG A 371 7.31 -20.06 -20.48
C ARG A 371 7.70 -20.14 -21.95
N GLU A 372 8.72 -19.39 -22.37
CA GLU A 372 9.27 -19.50 -23.72
C GLU A 372 9.82 -20.92 -23.97
N ALA A 373 10.58 -21.48 -23.00
CA ALA A 373 11.07 -22.84 -23.07
C ALA A 373 9.94 -23.89 -23.08
N LEU A 374 8.88 -23.70 -22.28
CA LEU A 374 7.70 -24.58 -22.29
C LEU A 374 6.92 -24.50 -23.62
N ARG A 375 6.79 -23.31 -24.23
CA ARG A 375 6.16 -23.13 -25.55
C ARG A 375 6.94 -23.83 -26.66
N LEU A 376 8.26 -23.94 -26.56
CA LEU A 376 9.12 -24.64 -27.52
C LEU A 376 9.05 -26.17 -27.41
N LEU A 377 8.51 -26.70 -26.30
CA LEU A 377 8.36 -28.13 -26.03
C LEU A 377 6.96 -28.69 -26.37
N LEU A 378 6.00 -27.82 -26.69
CA LEU A 378 4.63 -28.12 -27.11
C LEU A 378 4.48 -27.91 -28.63
#